data_AF-A0A644X222-F1
#
_entry.id   AF-A0A644X222-F1
#
_cell.length_a   1.000
_cell.length_b   1.000
_cell.length_c   1.000
_cell.angle_alpha   90.00
_cell.angle_beta   90.00
_cell.angle_gamma   90.00
#
_symmetry.space_group_name_H-M   'P 1'
#
loop_
_entity.id
_entity.type
_entity.pdbx_description
1 polymer ?
#
loop_
_entity_poly.entity_id
_entity_poly.type
_entity_poly.pdbx_seq_one_letter_code
_entity_poly.pdbx_strand_id
1 'polypeptide(L)' 'MVVDGRQGGYSRGMTLDELSELFLSFGCVDAYNLDGGQSAMLVFQDQIVNQPYKDGRAISDIIYFGGNDPA' A
#
# COMPACT_ATOMS: atom_id res chain seq x y z
N MET A 1 2.79 -2.77 -3.67
CA MET A 1 1.34 -2.59 -3.88
C MET A 1 0.73 -2.01 -2.63
N VAL A 2 -0.31 -1.19 -2.73
CA VAL A 2 -1.08 -0.67 -1.58
C VAL A 2 -2.56 -1.00 -1.80
N VAL A 3 -3.26 -1.39 -0.75
CA VAL A 3 -4.70 -1.72 -0.79
C VAL A 3 -5.38 -0.99 0.37
N ASP A 4 -6.27 -0.05 0.04
CA ASP A 4 -7.11 0.64 1.03
C ASP A 4 -8.11 -0.33 1.66
N GLY A 5 -8.66 -0.01 2.82
CA GLY A 5 -9.57 -0.93 3.50
C GLY A 5 -10.37 -0.31 4.64
N ARG A 6 -11.34 -1.07 5.14
CA ARG A 6 -12.27 -0.66 6.21
C ARG A 6 -13.12 0.58 5.87
N GLN A 7 -13.31 0.87 4.59
CA GLN A 7 -14.09 2.01 4.09
C GLN A 7 -15.31 1.50 3.31
N GLY A 8 -16.46 1.47 3.97
CA GLY A 8 -17.71 1.02 3.36
C GLY A 8 -18.05 1.81 2.09
N GLY A 9 -18.40 1.11 1.02
CA GLY A 9 -18.71 1.70 -0.29
C GLY A 9 -17.50 2.09 -1.15
N TYR A 10 -16.28 1.99 -0.62
CA TYR A 10 -15.05 2.29 -1.34
C TYR A 10 -14.11 1.08 -1.41
N SER A 11 -13.58 0.65 -0.26
CA SER A 11 -12.74 -0.53 -0.16
C SER A 11 -12.93 -1.25 1.18
N ARG A 12 -13.26 -2.55 1.10
CA ARG A 12 -13.27 -3.43 2.27
C ARG A 12 -11.86 -3.92 2.67
N GLY A 13 -10.87 -3.69 1.82
CA GLY A 13 -9.57 -4.34 1.89
C GLY A 13 -9.59 -5.75 1.27
N MET A 14 -8.49 -6.46 1.43
CA MET A 14 -8.32 -7.82 0.93
C MET A 14 -7.88 -8.74 2.07
N THR A 15 -8.26 -10.02 1.99
CA THR A 15 -7.59 -11.06 2.77
C THR A 15 -6.18 -11.29 2.21
N LEU A 16 -5.32 -11.97 2.97
CA LEU A 16 -3.98 -12.32 2.48
C LEU A 16 -4.03 -13.25 1.26
N ASP A 17 -5.03 -14.14 1.20
CA ASP A 17 -5.21 -15.05 0.06
C ASP A 17 -5.62 -14.29 -1.20
N GLU A 18 -6.61 -13.39 -1.10
CA GLU A 18 -7.02 -12.52 -2.21
C GLU A 18 -5.83 -11.68 -2.71
N LEU A 19 -5.03 -11.17 -1.78
CA LEU A 19 -3.85 -10.36 -2.10
C LEU A 19 -2.76 -11.19 -2.80
N SER A 20 -2.55 -12.43 -2.36
CA SER A 20 -1.61 -13.38 -2.95
C SER A 20 -2.03 -13.75 -4.38
N GLU A 21 -3.31 -14.08 -4.59
CA GLU A 21 -3.86 -14.37 -5.92
C GLU A 21 -3.68 -13.19 -6.89
N LEU A 22 -3.86 -11.96 -6.40
CA LEU A 22 -3.64 -10.76 -7.20
C LEU A 22 -2.17 -10.62 -7.61
N PHE A 23 -1.22 -10.80 -6.68
CA PHE A 23 0.21 -10.80 -7.01
C PHE A 23 0.57 -11.87 -8.05
N LEU A 24 0.03 -13.09 -7.92
CA LEU A 24 0.23 -14.15 -8.90
C LEU A 24 -0.33 -13.77 -10.28
N SER A 25 -1.51 -13.15 -10.33
CA SER A 25 -2.11 -12.69 -11.59
C SER A 25 -1.28 -11.60 -12.30
N PHE A 26 -0.48 -10.84 -11.56
CA PHE A 26 0.47 -9.87 -12.10
C PHE A 26 1.83 -10.49 -12.47
N GLY A 27 1.99 -11.80 -12.29
CA GLY A 27 3.22 -12.53 -12.61
C GLY A 27 4.34 -12.34 -11.59
N CYS A 28 4.01 -11.90 -10.36
CA CYS A 28 5.00 -11.85 -9.29
C CYS A 28 5.46 -13.29 -8.94
N VAL A 29 6.78 -13.51 -8.93
CA VAL A 29 7.39 -14.77 -8.50
C VAL A 29 7.52 -14.80 -6.97
N ASP A 30 7.95 -13.68 -6.39
CA ASP A 30 8.08 -13.47 -4.96
C ASP A 30 7.25 -12.25 -4.54
N ALA A 31 6.49 -12.39 -3.45
CA ALA A 31 5.72 -11.30 -2.86
C ALA A 31 5.81 -11.39 -1.33
N TYR A 32 5.96 -10.24 -0.68
CA TYR A 32 6.01 -10.15 0.77
C TYR A 32 4.99 -9.13 1.27
N ASN A 33 4.21 -9.51 2.28
CA ASN A 33 3.26 -8.61 2.89
C ASN A 33 3.98 -7.70 3.90
N LEU A 34 3.74 -6.39 3.80
CA LEU A 34 4.25 -5.39 4.73
C LEU A 34 3.17 -5.05 5.78
N ASP A 35 3.49 -4.13 6.69
CA ASP A 35 2.48 -3.59 7.59
C ASP A 35 1.35 -2.91 6.81
N GLY A 36 0.12 -3.08 7.29
CA GLY A 36 -1.08 -2.68 6.57
C GLY A 36 -2.15 -2.08 7.46
N GLY A 37 -3.37 -1.97 6.94
CA GLY A 37 -4.42 -1.29 7.67
C GLY A 37 -4.17 0.21 7.74
N GLN A 38 -4.10 0.81 8.94
CA GLN A 38 -3.90 2.26 9.07
C GLN A 38 -2.50 2.73 8.66
N SER A 39 -1.53 1.83 8.51
CA SER A 39 -0.20 2.16 7.99
C SER A 39 -0.08 2.03 6.46
N ALA A 40 -1.10 1.50 5.77
CA ALA A 40 -1.07 1.32 4.32
C ALA A 40 -1.17 2.68 3.61
N MET A 41 -0.04 3.17 3.13
CA MET A 41 0.07 4.48 2.50
C MET A 41 1.12 4.45 1.38
N LEU A 42 0.80 5.09 0.25
CA LEU A 42 1.71 5.30 -0.86
C LEU A 42 1.74 6.79 -1.21
N VAL A 43 2.95 7.35 -1.24
CA VAL A 43 3.22 8.72 -1.67
C VAL A 43 3.97 8.68 -2.99
N PHE A 44 3.51 9.48 -3.95
CA PHE A 44 4.15 9.65 -5.25
C PHE A 44 4.12 11.13 -5.62
N GLN A 45 5.30 11.70 -5.93
CA GLN A 45 5.46 13.13 -6.26
C GLN A 45 4.77 14.06 -5.24
N ASP A 46 5.12 13.89 -3.96
CA ASP A 46 4.56 14.65 -2.83
C ASP A 46 3.04 14.54 -2.63
N GLN A 47 2.38 13.61 -3.31
CA GLN A 47 0.94 13.36 -3.18
C GLN A 47 0.66 11.96 -2.65
N ILE A 48 -0.30 11.86 -1.74
CA ILE A 48 -0.86 10.57 -1.31
C ILE A 48 -1.75 10.07 -2.45
N VAL A 49 -1.45 8.88 -2.97
CA VAL A 49 -2.17 8.34 -4.14
C VAL A 49 -3.25 7.32 -3.79
N ASN A 50 -3.28 6.84 -2.55
CA ASN A 50 -4.36 6.00 -2.01
C ASN A 50 -5.22 6.80 -1.01
N GLN A 51 -6.25 6.16 -0.42
CA GLN A 51 -7.10 6.75 0.61
C GLN A 51 -6.90 6.07 1.97
N PRO A 52 -5.88 6.46 2.76
CA PRO A 52 -5.58 5.86 4.05
C PRO A 52 -6.77 5.84 5.01
N TYR A 53 -6.95 4.72 5.71
CA TYR A 53 -8.02 4.61 6.71
C TYR A 53 -7.74 5.54 7.90
N LYS A 54 -8.68 6.45 8.19
CA LYS A 54 -8.57 7.48 9.27
C LYS A 54 -7.30 8.33 9.18
N ASP A 55 -6.97 8.79 7.97
CA ASP A 55 -5.80 9.65 7.68
C ASP A 55 -4.43 9.01 7.96
N GLY A 56 -4.42 7.70 8.19
CA GLY A 56 -3.21 6.92 8.44
C GLY A 56 -2.75 6.92 9.90
N ARG A 57 -1.62 6.26 10.16
CA ARG A 57 -0.97 6.18 11.47
C ARG A 57 0.51 6.46 11.36
N ALA A 58 1.10 7.09 12.39
CA ALA A 58 2.55 7.17 12.52
C ALA A 58 3.19 5.77 12.55
N ILE A 59 4.26 5.63 11.77
CA ILE A 59 5.09 4.43 11.61
C ILE A 59 6.55 4.76 11.83
N SER A 60 7.36 3.76 12.18
CA SER A 60 8.79 3.96 12.45
C SER A 60 9.64 4.04 11.18
N ASP A 61 9.24 3.31 10.13
CA ASP A 61 10.07 3.07 8.95
C ASP A 61 9.22 3.02 7.68
N ILE A 62 9.87 3.25 6.53
CA ILE A 62 9.25 3.20 5.20
C ILE A 62 10.19 2.52 4.20
N ILE A 63 9.63 2.07 3.07
CA ILE A 63 10.41 1.77 1.86
C ILE A 63 10.31 2.97 0.94
N TYR A 64 11.44 3.60 0.67
CA TYR A 64 11.54 4.77 -0.20
C TYR A 64 12.32 4.41 -1.48
N PHE A 65 11.73 4.75 -2.63
CA PHE A 65 12.38 4.64 -3.93
C PHE A 65 12.86 6.03 -4.35
N GLY A 66 14.13 6.32 -4.13
CA GLY A 66 14.77 7.56 -4.55
C GLY A 66 15.35 7.46 -5.96
N GLY A 67 15.20 8.53 -6.74
CA GLY A 67 15.95 8.76 -7.99
C GLY A 67 17.14 9.71 -7.76
N ASN A 68 17.95 9.90 -8.80
CA ASN A 68 19.00 10.93 -8.85
C ASN A 68 18.45 12.29 -9.32
N ASP A 69 17.26 12.69 -8.87
CA ASP A 69 16.73 13.99 -9.27
C ASP A 69 17.59 15.11 -8.65
N PRO A 70 18.15 16.03 -9.45
CA PRO A 70 18.83 17.19 -8.92
C PRO A 70 17.80 18.05 -8.20
N ALA A 71 18.04 18.30 -6.91
CA ALA A 71 17.25 19.20 -6.08
C ALA A 71 17.10 20.59 -6.70
#